data_AF-A0A7K9ERS7-F1
#
_entry.id   AF-A0A7K9ERS7-F1
#
_cell.length_a   1.000
_cell.length_b   1.000
_cell.length_c   1.000
_cell.angle_alpha   90.00
_cell.angle_beta   90.00
_cell.angle_gamma   90.00
#
_symmetry.space_group_name_H-M   'P 1'
#
loop_
_entity.id
_entity.type
_entity.pdbx_description
1 polymer ?
#
loop_
_entity_poly.entity_id
_entity_poly.type
_entity_poly.pdbx_seq_one_letter_code
_entity_poly.pdbx_strand_id
1 'polypeptide(L)'
;LFQHPGGEEVLLEQAGRDATESFEDVGHSTDAREMLKQYYIGEVHPVRSGGAAMASFKRGGGTVGSFWSTWLIPIFGALVIGLMYRYYMLDGRTS
;
A
#
# COMPACT_ATOMS: atom_id res chain seq x y z
N LEU A 1 -27.14 -11.32 21.84
CA LEU A 1 -27.13 -10.78 20.45
C LEU A 1 -27.95 -9.48 20.33
N PHE A 2 -28.98 -9.25 21.16
CA PHE A 2 -29.74 -7.99 21.24
C PHE A 2 -29.09 -6.84 22.06
N GLN A 3 -27.76 -6.69 22.06
CA GLN A 3 -27.08 -5.78 23.02
C GLN A 3 -26.65 -4.42 22.44
N HIS A 4 -27.01 -4.09 21.21
CA HIS A 4 -26.84 -2.75 20.67
C HIS A 4 -28.11 -2.33 19.93
N PRO A 5 -28.80 -1.24 20.36
CA PRO A 5 -30.05 -0.80 19.73
C PRO A 5 -29.92 -0.46 18.24
N GLY A 6 -28.71 -0.07 17.79
CA GLY A 6 -28.40 0.23 16.40
C GLY A 6 -28.00 -0.98 15.54
N GLY A 7 -28.20 -2.21 16.04
CA GLY A 7 -27.80 -3.43 15.33
C GLY A 7 -26.34 -3.85 15.58
N GLU A 8 -26.00 -5.08 15.22
CA GLU A 8 -24.63 -5.61 15.37
C GLU A 8 -23.75 -5.31 14.15
N GLU A 9 -24.35 -5.06 13.01
CA GLU A 9 -23.70 -4.74 11.75
C GLU A 9 -22.76 -3.54 11.87
N VAL A 10 -23.22 -2.47 12.54
CA VAL A 10 -22.42 -1.27 12.75
C VAL A 10 -21.22 -1.50 13.67
N LEU A 11 -21.31 -2.46 14.61
CA LEU A 11 -20.18 -2.85 15.46
C LEU A 11 -19.17 -3.69 14.67
N LEU A 12 -19.65 -4.59 13.81
CA LEU A 12 -18.80 -5.43 12.96
C LEU A 12 -18.04 -4.60 11.92
N GLU A 13 -18.68 -3.59 11.33
CA GLU A 13 -18.04 -2.67 10.39
C GLU A 13 -16.90 -1.86 11.02
N GLN A 14 -16.99 -1.58 12.32
CA GLN A 14 -16.00 -0.83 13.10
C GLN A 14 -15.02 -1.72 13.86
N ALA A 15 -15.15 -3.05 13.77
CA ALA A 15 -14.33 -3.98 14.54
C ALA A 15 -12.84 -3.87 14.16
N GLY A 16 -11.97 -3.81 15.18
CA GLY A 16 -10.51 -3.80 15.01
C GLY A 16 -9.91 -2.45 14.63
N ARG A 17 -10.70 -1.37 14.62
CA ARG A 17 -10.24 0.01 14.42
C ARG A 17 -10.81 0.94 15.48
N ASP A 18 -10.31 2.17 15.51
CA ASP A 18 -10.90 3.22 16.33
C ASP A 18 -12.27 3.63 15.77
N ALA A 19 -13.29 3.63 16.63
CA ALA A 19 -14.67 3.94 16.29
C ALA A 19 -15.17 5.24 16.95
N THR A 20 -14.24 6.03 17.51
CA THR A 20 -14.57 7.25 18.29
C THR A 20 -15.43 8.23 17.48
N GLU A 21 -15.05 8.53 16.23
CA GLU A 21 -15.82 9.44 15.36
C GLU A 21 -17.26 8.95 15.14
N SER A 22 -17.42 7.69 14.71
CA SER A 22 -18.75 7.11 14.48
C SER A 22 -19.61 7.07 15.75
N PHE A 23 -19.00 6.90 16.93
CA PHE A 23 -19.71 6.92 18.20
C PHE A 23 -20.19 8.33 18.58
N GLU A 24 -19.35 9.35 18.39
CA GLU A 24 -19.64 10.75 18.70
C GLU A 24 -20.64 11.37 17.71
N ASP A 25 -20.54 11.05 16.42
CA ASP A 25 -21.43 11.56 15.36
C ASP A 25 -22.90 11.18 15.58
N VAL A 26 -23.15 10.01 16.16
CA VAL A 26 -24.50 9.54 16.50
C VAL A 26 -25.06 10.28 17.71
N GLY A 27 -24.20 10.80 18.59
CA GLY A 27 -24.63 11.51 19.81
C GLY A 27 -25.24 10.58 20.87
N HIS A 28 -24.54 9.50 21.21
CA HIS A 28 -24.98 8.55 22.23
C HIS A 28 -25.24 9.21 23.60
N SER A 29 -26.30 8.76 24.28
CA SER A 29 -26.71 9.25 25.60
C SER A 29 -25.65 8.99 26.69
N THR A 30 -25.79 9.68 27.83
CA THR A 30 -24.92 9.46 28.99
C THR A 30 -24.99 8.02 29.51
N ASP A 31 -26.17 7.40 29.46
CA ASP A 31 -26.37 6.00 29.84
C ASP A 31 -25.63 5.04 28.90
N ALA A 32 -25.67 5.28 27.58
CA ALA A 32 -24.90 4.50 26.62
C ALA A 32 -23.37 4.63 26.85
N ARG A 33 -22.90 5.82 27.21
CA ARG A 33 -21.49 6.04 27.60
C ARG A 33 -21.14 5.36 28.93
N GLU A 34 -22.09 5.22 29.85
CA GLU A 34 -21.89 4.49 31.09
C GLU A 34 -21.82 2.97 30.84
N MET A 35 -22.67 2.43 29.98
CA MET A 35 -22.60 1.04 29.53
C MET A 35 -21.27 0.73 28.83
N LEU A 36 -20.75 1.63 27.99
CA LEU A 36 -19.46 1.47 27.31
C LEU A 36 -18.32 1.16 28.29
N LYS A 37 -18.32 1.78 29.49
CA LYS A 37 -17.29 1.56 30.51
C LYS A 37 -17.26 0.12 31.03
N GLN A 38 -18.38 -0.59 30.99
CA GLN A 38 -18.47 -1.99 31.44
C GLN A 38 -17.73 -2.95 30.49
N TYR A 39 -17.55 -2.54 29.23
CA TYR A 39 -16.84 -3.31 28.20
C TYR A 39 -15.39 -2.86 28.01
N TYR A 40 -14.89 -1.97 28.85
CA TYR A 40 -13.52 -1.49 28.80
C TYR A 40 -12.54 -2.59 29.24
N ILE A 41 -11.62 -2.97 28.36
CA ILE A 41 -10.62 -4.02 28.61
C ILE A 41 -9.17 -3.50 28.71
N GLY A 42 -8.92 -2.24 28.35
CA GLY A 42 -7.59 -1.62 28.39
C GLY A 42 -7.41 -0.56 27.30
N GLU A 43 -6.20 0.02 27.25
CA GLU A 43 -5.79 1.01 26.25
C GLU A 43 -4.97 0.40 25.12
N VAL A 44 -5.06 1.00 23.93
CA VAL A 44 -4.17 0.68 22.83
C VAL A 44 -2.75 1.10 23.20
N HIS A 45 -1.77 0.22 22.95
CA HIS A 45 -0.37 0.57 23.18
C HIS A 45 0.00 1.84 22.41
N PRO A 46 0.69 2.80 23.05
CA PRO A 46 1.16 3.97 22.34
C PRO A 46 2.04 3.49 21.19
N VAL A 47 1.62 3.82 19.97
CA VAL A 47 2.49 3.64 18.81
C VAL A 47 3.80 4.33 19.16
N ARG A 48 4.92 3.60 19.10
CA ARG A 48 6.23 4.22 19.17
C ARG A 48 6.24 5.21 18.01
N SER A 49 6.07 6.49 18.30
CA SER A 49 6.22 7.59 17.35
C SER A 49 7.69 7.66 16.96
N GLY A 50 8.10 6.68 16.17
CA GLY A 50 9.45 6.31 15.80
C GLY A 50 9.26 5.31 14.68
N GLY A 51 9.38 5.82 13.45
CA GLY A 51 8.91 5.19 12.22
C GLY A 51 9.12 3.69 12.06
N ALA A 52 8.22 3.11 11.26
CA ALA A 52 8.27 1.77 10.68
C ALA A 52 7.78 0.61 11.58
N ALA A 53 6.47 0.37 11.54
CA ALA A 53 5.93 -0.99 11.57
C ALA A 53 4.68 -1.13 10.68
N MET A 54 4.68 -0.47 9.52
CA MET A 54 4.09 -1.12 8.35
C MET A 54 5.06 -2.25 8.02
N ALA A 55 4.84 -3.43 8.60
CA ALA A 55 5.47 -4.65 8.11
C ALA A 55 4.96 -4.82 6.68
N SER A 56 5.66 -4.15 5.76
CA SER A 56 5.55 -4.34 4.33
C SER A 56 5.82 -5.80 4.11
N PHE A 57 4.74 -6.54 3.97
CA PHE A 57 4.76 -7.89 3.47
C PHE A 57 5.35 -7.80 2.06
N LYS A 58 6.67 -7.98 1.99
CA LYS A 58 7.44 -7.94 0.75
C LYS A 58 7.16 -9.24 0.00
N ARG A 59 5.96 -9.34 -0.60
CA ARG A 59 5.71 -10.33 -1.65
C ARG A 59 6.56 -9.89 -2.84
N GLY A 60 7.65 -10.62 -3.09
CA GLY A 60 8.48 -10.42 -4.25
C GLY A 60 7.66 -10.57 -5.54
N GLY A 61 7.95 -9.73 -6.52
CA GLY A 61 7.40 -9.85 -7.87
C GLY A 61 7.27 -8.50 -8.56
N GLY A 62 8.28 -8.13 -9.35
CA GLY A 62 8.17 -7.05 -10.33
C GLY A 62 9.37 -6.12 -10.37
N THR A 63 10.32 -6.43 -11.25
CA THR A 63 11.36 -5.52 -11.72
C THR A 63 10.71 -4.32 -12.39
N VAL A 64 10.41 -3.26 -11.64
CA VAL A 64 10.17 -1.92 -12.22
C VAL A 64 11.53 -1.33 -12.60
N GLY A 65 12.13 -1.89 -13.65
CA GLY A 65 13.30 -1.29 -14.29
C GLY A 65 12.89 0.07 -14.83
N SER A 66 13.54 1.12 -14.30
CA SER A 66 13.36 2.52 -14.70
C SER A 66 13.13 2.67 -16.20
N PHE A 67 12.14 3.49 -16.58
CA PHE A 67 11.70 3.75 -17.97
C PHE A 67 12.86 3.92 -18.97
N TRP A 68 13.96 4.52 -18.53
CA TRP A 68 15.20 4.69 -19.31
C TRP A 68 15.85 3.36 -19.74
N SER A 69 15.84 2.35 -18.87
CA SER A 69 16.51 1.06 -19.11
C SER A 69 15.77 0.20 -20.16
N THR A 70 14.45 0.25 -20.16
CA THR A 70 13.61 -0.60 -21.02
C THR A 70 13.58 -0.08 -22.46
N TRP A 71 13.73 1.22 -22.67
CA TRP A 71 13.63 1.82 -24.00
C TRP A 71 15.00 2.20 -24.57
N LEU A 72 15.92 2.75 -23.79
CA LEU A 72 17.13 3.37 -24.36
C LEU A 72 18.25 2.36 -24.60
N ILE A 73 18.37 1.34 -23.74
CA ILE A 73 19.37 0.26 -23.93
C ILE A 73 19.16 -0.51 -25.24
N PRO A 74 17.95 -1.02 -25.56
CA PRO A 74 17.76 -1.75 -26.81
C PRO A 74 17.92 -0.87 -28.05
N ILE A 75 17.48 0.39 -27.99
CA ILE A 75 17.63 1.34 -29.10
C ILE A 75 19.12 1.63 -29.36
N PHE A 76 19.91 1.86 -28.30
CA PHE A 76 21.34 2.09 -28.42
C PHE A 76 22.07 0.87 -28.99
N GLY A 77 21.72 -0.34 -28.52
CA GLY A 77 22.27 -1.59 -29.05
C GLY A 77 22.02 -1.75 -30.56
N ALA A 78 20.80 -1.48 -31.02
CA ALA A 78 20.47 -1.57 -32.44
C ALA A 78 21.26 -0.56 -33.30
N LEU A 79 21.47 0.66 -32.82
CA LEU A 79 22.26 1.68 -33.53
C LEU A 79 23.73 1.27 -33.68
N VAL A 80 24.35 0.74 -32.61
CA VAL A 80 25.74 0.28 -32.64
C VAL A 80 25.91 -0.89 -33.62
N ILE A 81 25.02 -1.88 -33.57
CA ILE A 81 25.06 -3.03 -34.47
C ILE A 81 24.85 -2.58 -35.93
N GLY A 82 23.93 -1.65 -36.19
CA GLY A 82 23.70 -1.11 -37.53
C GLY A 82 24.90 -0.33 -38.08
N LEU A 83 25.53 0.52 -37.27
CA LEU A 83 26.76 1.24 -37.65
C LEU A 83 27.92 0.28 -37.92
N MET A 84 28.08 -0.74 -37.07
CA MET A 84 29.09 -1.78 -37.23
C MET A 84 28.86 -2.57 -38.52
N TYR A 85 27.63 -2.99 -38.78
CA TYR A 85 27.27 -3.71 -40.01
C TYR A 85 27.49 -2.84 -41.26
N ARG A 86 27.16 -1.55 -41.18
CA ARG A 86 27.43 -0.59 -42.27
C ARG A 86 28.94 -0.43 -42.50
N TYR A 87 29.74 -0.33 -41.45
CA TYR A 87 31.19 -0.27 -41.55
C TYR A 87 31.76 -1.51 -42.25
N TYR A 88 31.40 -2.71 -41.78
CA TYR A 88 31.87 -3.96 -42.39
C TYR A 88 31.33 -4.20 -43.80
N MET A 89 30.11 -3.79 -44.11
CA MET A 89 29.55 -3.89 -45.47
C MET A 89 30.15 -2.89 -46.46
N LEU A 90 30.63 -1.73 -45.97
CA LEU A 90 31.34 -0.75 -46.80
C LEU A 90 32.80 -1.18 -47.02
N ASP A 91 33.49 -1.66 -45.99
CA ASP A 91 34.86 -2.19 -46.10
C ASP A 91 34.91 -3.53 -46.85
N GLY A 92 33.86 -4.35 -46.76
CA GLY A 92 33.75 -5.61 -47.52
C GLY A 92 33.45 -5.44 -49.01
N ARG A 93 33.24 -4.20 -49.50
CA ARG A 93 33.00 -3.91 -50.93
C ARG A 93 34.22 -3.34 -51.65
N THR A 94 35.32 -3.04 -50.93
CA THR A 94 36.54 -2.44 -51.49
C THR A 94 37.74 -3.39 -51.57
N SER A 95 37.54 -4.71 -51.41
CA SER A 95 38.54 -5.75 -51.74
C SER A 95 37.98 -6.75 -52.74
#